data_AF-A0A8H7QVL9-F1
#
_entry.id   AF-A0A8H7QVL9-F1
#
_cell.length_a   1.000
_cell.length_b   1.000
_cell.length_c   1.000
_cell.angle_alpha   90.00
_cell.angle_beta   90.00
_cell.angle_gamma   90.00
#
_symmetry.space_group_name_H-M   'P 1'
#
loop_
_entity.id
_entity.type
_entity.pdbx_description
1 polymer ?
#
loop_
_entity_poly.entity_id
_entity_poly.type
_entity_poly.pdbx_seq_one_letter_code
_entity_poly.pdbx_strand_id
1 'polypeptide(L)' 'MVERFPQVLLMDCTYKTNKLGMPSLQVVAIDCFNKTFFVCGVFLKDETQANYEWAVSTLPMK' A
#
# COMPACT_ATOMS: atom_id res chain seq x y z
N MET A 1 1.46 22.53 -3.57
CA MET A 1 0.90 21.18 -3.73
C MET A 1 0.02 20.95 -2.52
N VAL A 2 -1.29 20.69 -2.67
CA VAL A 2 -2.17 20.46 -1.51
C VAL A 2 -1.83 19.09 -0.93
N GLU A 3 -1.41 19.03 0.33
CA GLU A 3 -1.28 17.79 1.08
C GLU A 3 -2.67 17.18 1.24
N ARG A 4 -2.89 16.01 0.63
CA ARG A 4 -4.12 15.25 0.82
C ARG A 4 -3.89 14.29 1.97
N PHE A 5 -4.47 14.60 3.11
CA PHE A 5 -4.47 13.70 4.26
C PHE A 5 -5.46 12.56 4.02
N PRO A 6 -4.98 11.33 3.78
CA PRO A 6 -5.87 10.19 3.64
C PRO A 6 -6.61 9.95 4.96
N GLN A 7 -7.89 9.65 4.89
CA GLN A 7 -8.66 9.22 6.07
C GLN A 7 -8.57 7.71 6.26
N VAL A 8 -8.52 6.96 5.16
CA VAL A 8 -8.48 5.50 5.16
C VAL A 8 -7.44 5.02 4.16
N LEU A 9 -6.62 4.05 4.57
CA LEU A 9 -5.73 3.30 3.69
C LEU A 9 -6.33 1.92 3.45
N LEU A 10 -6.53 1.58 2.19
CA LEU A 10 -6.90 0.26 1.72
C LEU A 10 -5.65 -0.43 1.17
N MET A 11 -5.37 -1.61 1.70
CA MET A 11 -4.21 -2.41 1.34
C MET A 11 -4.70 -3.78 0.88
N ASP A 12 -4.33 -4.18 -0.33
CA ASP A 12 -4.72 -5.47 -0.90
C ASP A 12 -3.49 -6.18 -1.47
N CYS A 13 -3.33 -7.45 -1.09
CA CYS A 13 -2.28 -8.32 -1.64
C CYS A 13 -2.86 -9.11 -2.81
N THR A 14 -2.22 -9.02 -3.97
CA THR A 14 -2.55 -9.87 -5.10
C THR A 14 -1.60 -11.07 -5.14
N TYR A 15 -2.19 -12.25 -4.93
CA TYR A 15 -1.49 -13.54 -4.82
C TYR A 15 -1.44 -14.20 -6.19
N LYS A 16 -0.45 -13.83 -7.02
CA LYS A 16 -0.10 -14.32 -8.40
C LYS A 16 0.30 -13.08 -9.21
N THR A 17 1.48 -12.89 -9.84
CA THR A 17 2.27 -13.74 -10.74
C THR A 17 3.60 -13.02 -11.10
N ASN A 18 4.37 -12.51 -10.15
CA ASN A 18 5.72 -12.05 -10.50
C ASN A 18 6.64 -13.29 -10.64
N LYS A 19 7.65 -13.23 -11.52
CA LYS A 19 8.58 -14.36 -11.77
C LYS A 19 9.32 -14.85 -10.52
N LEU A 20 9.32 -14.05 -9.45
CA LEU A 20 10.00 -14.26 -8.19
C LEU A 20 9.08 -14.83 -7.11
N GLY A 21 7.79 -15.05 -7.40
CA GLY A 21 6.82 -15.62 -6.45
C GLY A 21 6.51 -14.72 -5.25
N MET A 22 6.81 -13.42 -5.34
CA MET A 22 6.62 -12.47 -4.24
C MET A 22 5.20 -11.89 -4.23
N PRO A 23 4.56 -11.75 -3.05
CA PRO A 23 3.31 -11.01 -2.90
C PRO A 23 3.47 -9.55 -3.34
N SER A 24 2.54 -9.07 -4.18
CA SER A 24 2.44 -7.65 -4.54
C SER A 24 1.34 -6.98 -3.74
N LEU A 25 1.74 -6.05 -2.87
CA LEU A 25 0.87 -5.20 -2.07
C LEU A 25 0.53 -3.93 -2.85
N GLN A 26 -0.75 -3.67 -3.09
CA GLN A 26 -1.23 -2.40 -3.62
C GLN A 26 -1.87 -1.59 -2.50
N VAL A 27 -1.54 -0.30 -2.44
CA VAL A 27 -2.06 0.62 -1.43
C VAL A 27 -2.82 1.74 -2.11
N VAL A 28 -4.07 1.93 -1.71
CA VAL A 28 -4.98 2.97 -2.17
C VAL A 28 -5.43 3.78 -0.95
N ALA A 29 -5.47 5.10 -1.10
CA ALA A 29 -5.97 5.99 -0.08
C ALA A 29 -7.34 6.53 -0.44
N ILE A 30 -8.17 6.77 0.57
CA ILE A 30 -9.44 7.48 0.47
C ILE A 30 -9.29 8.81 1.19
N ASP A 31 -9.53 9.93 0.49
CA ASP A 31 -9.54 11.26 1.10
C ASP A 31 -10.87 11.59 1.79
N CYS A 32 -10.94 12.74 2.49
CA CYS A 32 -12.15 13.21 3.16
C CYS A 32 -13.32 13.55 2.22
N PHE A 33 -13.09 13.54 0.90
CA PHE A 33 -14.12 13.70 -0.12
C PHE A 33 -14.54 12.35 -0.72
N ASN A 34 -14.19 11.23 -0.05
CA ASN A 34 -14.41 9.87 -0.53
C ASN A 34 -13.78 9.58 -1.90
N LYS A 35 -12.72 10.29 -2.28
CA LYS A 35 -11.99 10.01 -3.51
C LYS A 35 -10.87 9.02 -3.24
N THR A 36 -10.86 7.96 -4.02
CA THR A 36 -9.79 6.96 -4.03
C THR A 36 -8.62 7.43 -4.91
N PHE A 37 -7.40 7.31 -4.43
CA PHE A 37 -6.19 7.52 -5.23
C PHE A 37 -5.12 6.49 -4.90
N PHE A 38 -4.33 6.12 -5.91
CA PHE A 38 -3.23 5.17 -5.75
C PHE A 38 -2.07 5.81 -4.98
N VAL A 39 -1.59 5.13 -3.94
CA VAL A 39 -0.49 5.61 -3.10
C VAL A 39 0.81 4.98 -3.55
N CYS A 40 0.89 3.65 -3.52
CA CYS A 40 2.08 2.91 -3.92
C CYS A 40 1.79 1.43 -4.18
N GLY A 41 2.74 0.78 -4.86
CA GLY A 41 2.83 -0.67 -4.96
C GLY A 41 4.14 -1.15 -4.36
N VAL A 42 4.09 -2.21 -3.56
CA VAL A 42 5.25 -2.78 -2.85
C VAL A 42 5.32 -4.27 -3.13
N PHE A 43 6.51 -4.79 -3.40
CA PHE A 43 6.75 -6.23 -3.38
C PHE A 43 7.17 -6.65 -1.98
N LEU A 44 6.38 -7.49 -1.34
CA LEU A 44 6.71 -8.07 -0.05
C LEU A 44 7.56 -9.32 -0.26
N LYS A 45 8.50 -9.59 0.65
CA LYS A 45 9.25 -10.84 0.64
C LYS A 45 8.35 -12.03 1.00
N ASP A 46 7.43 -11.81 1.94
CA ASP A 46 6.50 -12.77 2.52
C ASP A 46 5.37 -11.98 3.20
N GLU A 47 4.27 -12.62 3.57
CA GLU A 47 3.10 -11.97 4.18
C GLU A 47 3.11 -12.06 5.71
N THR A 48 4.25 -11.66 6.28
CA THR A 48 4.40 -11.59 7.73
C THR A 48 4.04 -10.19 8.22
N GLN A 49 3.60 -10.09 9.49
CA GLN A 49 3.31 -8.80 10.12
C GLN A 49 4.47 -7.81 10.00
N ALA A 50 5.71 -8.26 10.21
CA ALA A 50 6.90 -7.42 10.09
C ALA A 50 7.07 -6.82 8.68
N ASN A 51 6.72 -7.57 7.63
CA ASN A 51 6.82 -7.08 6.26
C ASN A 51 5.75 -6.02 5.96
N TYR A 52 4.54 -6.16 6.52
CA TYR A 52 3.49 -5.14 6.42
C TYR A 52 3.85 -3.88 7.22
N GLU A 53 4.37 -4.02 8.44
CA GLU A 53 4.84 -2.88 9.25
C GLU A 53 5.93 -2.10 8.51
N TRP A 54 6.90 -2.80 7.92
CA TRP A 54 7.91 -2.19 7.07
C TRP A 54 7.30 -1.44 5.88
N ALA A 55 6.37 -2.06 5.15
CA ALA A 55 5.73 -1.45 4.00
C ALA A 55 4.97 -0.17 4.37
N VAL A 56 4.20 -0.20 5.47
CA VAL A 56 3.47 0.97 5.99
C VAL A 56 4.44 2.07 6.43
N SER A 57 5.53 1.73 7.09
CA SER A 57 6.54 2.71 7.52
C SER A 57 7.25 3.42 6.36
N THR A 58 7.25 2.80 5.17
CA THR A 58 7.91 3.30 3.96
C THR A 58 6.96 4.13 3.08
N LEU A 59 5.68 4.22 3.44
CA LEU A 59 4.73 5.03 2.69
C LEU A 59 5.20 6.49 2.64
N PRO A 60 5.08 7.17 1.48
CA PRO A 60 5.48 8.57 1.32
C PRO A 60 4.55 9.55 2.05
N MET A 61 3.70 9.06 2.94
CA MET A 61 2.70 9.81 3.69
C MET A 61 3.30 10.21 5.04
N LYS A 62 3.99 11.35 5.04
CA LYS A 62 4.35 12.10 6.25
C LYS A 62 3.58 13.41 6.26
#